data_AF-B1KK82-F1
#
_entry.id   AF-B1KK82-F1
#
_cell.length_a   1.000
_cell.length_b   1.000
_cell.length_c   1.000
_cell.angle_alpha   90.00
_cell.angle_beta   90.00
_cell.angle_gamma   90.00
#
_symmetry.space_group_name_H-M   'P 1'
#
loop_
_entity.id
_entity.type
_entity.pdbx_description
1 polymer ?
#
loop_
_entity_poly.entity_id
_entity_poly.type
_entity_poly.pdbx_seq_one_letter_code
_entity_poly.pdbx_strand_id
1 'polypeptide(L)' 'MFSIFKRDPAKKLKKQYFAKLEQAMLAQRKGDIRTYSLLTAEAGEIDKPISNLMES' A
#
# COMPACT_ATOMS: atom_id res chain seq x y z
N MET A 1 -2.28 9.65 -29.69
CA MET A 1 -3.41 10.18 -28.91
C MET A 1 -3.35 9.57 -27.50
N PHE A 2 -2.58 10.18 -26.60
CA PHE A 2 -2.25 9.60 -25.28
C PHE A 2 -3.27 9.99 -24.21
N SER A 3 -4.35 9.20 -24.10
CA SER A 3 -5.35 9.35 -23.05
C SER A 3 -4.90 8.66 -21.74
N ILE A 4 -3.72 9.01 -21.21
CA ILE A 4 -3.08 8.32 -20.07
C ILE A 4 -3.24 9.00 -18.70
N PHE A 5 -4.03 10.07 -18.60
CA PHE A 5 -4.18 10.81 -17.34
C PHE A 5 -5.55 10.70 -16.68
N LYS A 6 -6.22 9.54 -16.80
CA LYS A 6 -7.13 9.16 -15.70
C LYS A 6 -6.24 8.78 -14.52
N ARG A 7 -5.88 9.79 -13.70
CA ARG A 7 -5.28 9.59 -12.37
C ARG A 7 -6.30 8.84 -11.55
N ASP A 8 -6.22 7.53 -11.58
CA ASP A 8 -6.99 6.69 -10.70
C ASP A 8 -6.37 6.81 -9.29
N PRO A 9 -7.00 7.55 -8.37
CA PRO A 9 -6.46 7.76 -7.03
C PRO A 9 -6.29 6.41 -6.31
N ALA A 10 -7.14 5.42 -6.60
CA ALA A 10 -7.02 4.08 -6.06
C ALA A 10 -5.74 3.37 -6.55
N LYS A 11 -5.35 3.59 -7.81
CA LYS A 11 -4.10 3.01 -8.36
C LYS A 11 -2.85 3.57 -7.67
N LYS A 12 -2.87 4.87 -7.31
CA LYS A 12 -1.76 5.49 -6.55
C LYS A 12 -1.67 4.92 -5.13
N LEU A 13 -2.80 4.78 -4.45
CA LEU A 13 -2.87 4.23 -3.09
C LEU A 13 -2.47 2.75 -3.09
N LYS A 14 -2.95 1.94 -4.04
CA LYS A 14 -2.53 0.54 -4.19
C LYS A 14 -1.02 0.40 -4.35
N LYS A 15 -0.39 1.27 -5.15
CA LYS A 15 1.08 1.26 -5.30
C LYS A 15 1.79 1.54 -3.97
N GLN A 16 1.28 2.47 -3.17
CA GLN A 16 1.85 2.77 -1.84
C GLN A 16 1.64 1.60 -0.87
N TYR A 17 0.46 0.99 -0.88
CA TYR A 17 0.15 -0.21 -0.11
C TYR A 17 1.11 -1.36 -0.41
N PHE A 18 1.28 -1.70 -1.69
CA PHE A 18 2.21 -2.76 -2.10
C PHE A 18 3.66 -2.44 -1.73
N ALA A 19 4.10 -1.19 -1.84
CA ALA A 19 5.44 -0.80 -1.43
C ALA A 19 5.66 -0.99 0.08
N LYS A 20 4.67 -0.69 0.92
CA LYS A 20 4.73 -0.93 2.37
C LYS A 20 4.75 -2.41 2.70
N LEU A 21 3.95 -3.22 2.01
CA LEU A 21 3.98 -4.68 2.16
C LEU A 21 5.33 -5.27 1.76
N GLU A 22 5.92 -4.83 0.65
CA GLU A 22 7.24 -5.28 0.22
C GLU A 22 8.31 -4.95 1.27
N GLN A 23 8.29 -3.73 1.81
CA GLN A 23 9.17 -3.34 2.91
C GLN A 23 8.94 -4.21 4.16
N ALA A 24 7.68 -4.51 4.49
CA ALA A 24 7.32 -5.37 5.61
C ALA A 24 7.87 -6.80 5.41
N MET A 25 7.73 -7.37 4.21
CA MET A 25 8.29 -8.69 3.88
C MET A 25 9.81 -8.72 4.01
N LEU A 26 10.49 -7.67 3.56
CA LEU A 26 11.94 -7.55 3.71
C LEU A 26 12.34 -7.44 5.19
N ALA A 27 11.59 -6.69 6.00
CA ALA A 27 11.82 -6.58 7.44
C ALA A 27 11.59 -7.93 8.14
N GLN A 28 10.51 -8.64 7.80
CA GLN A 28 10.22 -9.97 8.31
C GLN A 28 11.33 -10.97 7.96
N ARG A 29 11.81 -10.97 6.71
CA ARG A 29 12.90 -11.84 6.26
C ARG A 29 14.22 -11.56 6.98
N LYS A 30 14.44 -10.31 7.41
CA LYS A 30 15.59 -9.90 8.24
C LYS A 30 15.39 -10.20 9.73
N GLY A 31 14.21 -10.65 10.16
CA GLY A 31 13.87 -10.86 11.56
C GLY A 31 13.55 -9.59 12.34
N ASP A 32 13.34 -8.46 11.66
CA ASP A 32 12.96 -7.20 12.30
C ASP A 32 11.44 -7.13 12.49
N ILE A 33 10.98 -7.78 13.56
CA ILE A 33 9.55 -7.88 13.89
C ILE A 33 8.94 -6.52 14.21
N ARG A 34 9.70 -5.60 14.84
CA ARG A 34 9.20 -4.26 15.17
C ARG A 34 8.88 -3.47 13.90
N THR A 35 9.83 -3.43 12.98
CA THR A 35 9.64 -2.72 11.70
C THR A 35 8.58 -3.40 10.86
N TYR A 36 8.51 -4.73 10.85
CA TYR A 36 7.41 -5.48 10.21
C TYR A 36 6.04 -5.04 10.75
N SER A 37 5.83 -5.08 12.07
CA SER A 37 4.57 -4.70 12.69
C SER A 37 4.17 -3.25 12.36
N LEU A 38 5.12 -2.33 12.37
CA LEU A 38 4.88 -0.93 12.00
C LEU A 38 4.47 -0.80 10.52
N LEU A 39 5.22 -1.41 9.61
CA LEU A 39 4.95 -1.33 8.17
C LEU A 39 3.63 -1.99 7.79
N THR A 40 3.28 -3.10 8.44
CA THR A 40 1.98 -3.76 8.24
C THR A 40 0.83 -2.91 8.78
N ALA A 41 1.00 -2.23 9.91
CA ALA A 41 -0.01 -1.29 10.42
C ALA A 41 -0.20 -0.09 9.47
N GLU A 42 0.90 0.50 8.99
CA GLU A 42 0.86 1.57 7.99
C GLU A 42 0.20 1.12 6.68
N ALA A 43 0.45 -0.11 6.23
CA ALA A 43 -0.21 -0.66 5.06
C ALA A 43 -1.74 -0.76 5.28
N GLY A 44 -2.18 -1.22 6.46
CA GLY A 44 -3.61 -1.27 6.81
C GLY A 44 -4.31 0.09 6.80
N GLU A 45 -3.62 1.16 7.21
CA GLU A 45 -4.15 2.52 7.13
C GLU A 45 -4.32 3.01 5.68
N ILE A 46 -3.47 2.54 4.75
CA ILE A 46 -3.57 2.85 3.31
C ILE A 46 -4.70 2.03 2.66
N ASP A 47 -5.05 0.87 3.19
CA ASP A 47 -6.11 0.01 2.65
C ASP A 47 -7.51 0.60 2.86
N LYS A 48 -7.75 1.27 4.00
CA LYS A 48 -9.03 1.94 4.31
C LYS A 48 -9.53 2.88 3.19
N PRO A 49 -8.74 3.85 2.69
CA PRO A 49 -9.17 4.69 1.59
C PRO A 49 -9.24 3.94 0.24
N ILE A 50 -8.51 2.85 0.05
CA ILE A 50 -8.61 2.01 -1.16
C ILE A 50 -9.98 1.32 -1.20
N SER A 51 -10.39 0.68 -0.11
CA SER A 51 -11.70 0.03 0.00
C SER A 51 -12.84 1.03 -0.23
N ASN A 52 -12.77 2.20 0.41
CA ASN A 52 -13.78 3.26 0.22
C ASN A 52 -13.88 3.75 -1.24
N LEU A 53 -12.77 3.76 -1.99
CA LEU A 53 -12.75 4.15 -3.41
C LEU A 53 -13.17 3.02 -4.36
N MET A 54 -13.15 1.77 -3.91
CA MET A 54 -13.50 0.59 -4.72
C MET A 54 -14.97 0.17 -4.54
N GLU A 55 -15.57 0.49 -3.39
CA GLU A 55 -16.99 0.23 -3.10
C GLU A 55 -17.95 1.32 -3.63
N SER A 56 -17.42 2.47 -4.10
CA SER A 56 -18.18 3.59 -4.68
C SER A 56 -18.29 3.52 -6.20
#